data_AF-A0A8T1B4S8-F1
#
_entry.id   AF-A0A8T1B4S8-F1
#
_cell.length_a   1.000
_cell.length_b   1.000
_cell.length_c   1.000
_cell.angle_alpha   90.00
_cell.angle_beta   90.00
_cell.angle_gamma   90.00
#
_symmetry.space_group_name_H-M   'P 1'
#
loop_
_entity.id
_entity.type
_entity.pdbx_description
1 polymer ?
#
loop_
_entity_poly.entity_id
_entity_poly.type
_entity_poly.pdbx_seq_one_letter_code
_entity_poly.pdbx_strand_id
1 'polypeptide(L)'
;MKALWPPLSTSPLRLVVTDRFYTSVKLALKLLHRRMHITGTIQTKMAGYAKGVKTEKKVKTVNGVKELDPPSGTIKLAKNKQFPQITAAMWMDRNPVHMLSSGGSRKLVPINRRIRGEMQTLQAPELVRDYHRYTGGVDVYDQLRMQRYSVQLSYKTCKYYKALILGLVDMALVSAFIVFRHNKKVNGERPPKHYEFFEALMEQLIAVDAETFESIERVTCAEDRTVASPARSTTSRQDGQCTDAQIDEGHTLAENPDTADTVQGEKKRQRTCKVCALLKSKPRKYTKVLLSGMLVWCDSVRTLSSLLLPGDAEANFSV
;
A
#
# COMPACT_ATOMS: atom_id res chain seq x y z
N MET A 1 -34.13 5.55 2.38
CA MET A 1 -32.72 5.30 2.03
C MET A 1 -32.36 6.12 0.80
N LYS A 2 -31.80 7.33 0.99
CA LYS A 2 -31.29 8.19 -0.09
C LYS A 2 -29.77 7.98 -0.15
N ALA A 3 -29.26 7.71 -1.35
CA ALA A 3 -27.84 7.48 -1.61
C ALA A 3 -26.99 8.66 -1.08
N LEU A 4 -25.98 8.32 -0.27
CA LEU A 4 -25.19 9.25 0.55
C LEU A 4 -24.25 10.19 -0.21
N TRP A 5 -24.33 10.29 -1.55
CA TRP A 5 -23.61 11.34 -2.26
C TRP A 5 -24.29 11.73 -3.58
N PRO A 6 -24.65 13.01 -3.78
CA PRO A 6 -24.87 13.53 -5.12
C PRO A 6 -23.53 13.54 -5.88
N PRO A 7 -23.54 13.39 -7.22
CA PRO A 7 -22.32 13.49 -8.00
C PRO A 7 -21.81 14.92 -7.97
N LEU A 8 -20.72 15.20 -7.25
CA LEU A 8 -19.98 16.45 -7.42
C LEU A 8 -19.45 16.51 -8.87
N SER A 9 -20.07 17.34 -9.69
CA SER A 9 -19.77 17.53 -11.11
C SER A 9 -18.55 18.43 -11.36
N THR A 10 -17.84 18.88 -10.32
CA THR A 10 -16.81 19.93 -10.42
C THR A 10 -15.46 19.57 -9.80
N SER A 11 -15.31 18.41 -9.16
CA SER A 11 -13.98 18.01 -8.65
C SER A 11 -13.11 17.47 -9.79
N PRO A 12 -11.90 18.02 -10.05
CA PRO A 12 -10.99 17.46 -11.03
C PRO A 12 -10.70 16.00 -10.69
N LEU A 13 -10.79 15.12 -11.68
CA LEU A 13 -10.53 13.69 -11.52
C LEU A 13 -9.11 13.50 -10.94
N ARG A 14 -9.00 12.80 -9.80
CA ARG A 14 -7.71 12.53 -9.17
C ARG A 14 -6.98 11.43 -9.95
N LEU A 15 -5.69 11.63 -10.19
CA LEU A 15 -4.81 10.62 -10.80
C LEU A 15 -4.09 9.84 -9.71
N VAL A 16 -4.25 8.52 -9.72
CA VAL A 16 -3.52 7.57 -8.89
C VAL A 16 -2.39 6.96 -9.72
N VAL A 17 -1.16 7.14 -9.29
CA VAL A 17 0.01 6.56 -9.96
C VAL A 17 0.48 5.35 -9.18
N THR A 18 0.56 4.20 -9.83
CA THR A 18 0.85 2.93 -9.16
C THR A 18 2.00 2.19 -9.81
N ASP A 19 2.79 1.50 -8.98
CA ASP A 19 3.78 0.56 -9.46
C ASP A 19 3.13 -0.75 -9.97
N ARG A 20 3.92 -1.54 -10.69
CA ARG A 20 3.62 -2.83 -11.29
C ARG A 20 2.94 -3.83 -10.37
N PHE A 21 3.19 -3.76 -9.07
CA PHE A 21 2.58 -4.65 -8.08
C PHE A 21 1.07 -4.38 -7.91
N TYR A 22 0.66 -3.11 -7.93
CA TYR A 22 -0.72 -2.70 -7.61
C TYR A 22 -1.60 -2.56 -8.85
N THR A 23 -1.01 -2.33 -10.02
CA THR A 23 -1.76 -2.06 -11.25
C THR A 23 -2.48 -3.30 -11.78
N SER A 24 -3.80 -3.21 -11.97
CA SER A 24 -4.61 -4.24 -12.61
C SER A 24 -5.79 -3.64 -13.37
N VAL A 25 -6.32 -4.38 -14.36
CA VAL A 25 -7.50 -3.94 -15.14
C VAL A 25 -8.75 -3.85 -14.26
N LYS A 26 -8.92 -4.78 -13.32
CA LYS A 26 -10.02 -4.75 -12.35
C LYS A 26 -9.96 -3.51 -11.46
N LEU A 27 -8.77 -3.14 -10.98
CA LEU A 27 -8.57 -1.91 -10.21
C LEU A 27 -8.88 -0.68 -11.04
N ALA A 28 -8.40 -0.62 -12.29
CA ALA A 28 -8.65 0.51 -13.18
C ALA A 28 -10.15 0.75 -13.42
N LEU A 29 -10.93 -0.32 -13.64
CA LEU A 29 -12.38 -0.21 -13.78
C LEU A 29 -13.07 0.29 -12.49
N LYS A 30 -12.66 -0.24 -11.32
CA LYS A 30 -13.20 0.19 -10.02
C LYS A 30 -12.89 1.66 -9.72
N LEU A 31 -11.66 2.11 -10.02
CA LEU A 31 -11.27 3.51 -9.82
C LEU A 31 -12.01 4.43 -10.79
N LEU A 32 -12.18 4.01 -12.04
CA LEU A 32 -12.95 4.76 -13.01
C LEU A 32 -14.40 4.98 -12.56
N HIS A 33 -15.04 3.94 -12.02
CA HIS A 33 -16.38 4.04 -11.43
C HIS A 33 -16.42 5.00 -10.24
N ARG A 34 -15.33 5.13 -9.49
CA ARG A 34 -15.17 6.08 -8.36
C ARG A 34 -14.67 7.46 -8.80
N ARG A 35 -14.69 7.78 -10.10
CA ARG A 35 -14.19 9.05 -10.66
C ARG A 35 -12.71 9.31 -10.30
N MET A 36 -11.89 8.27 -10.39
CA MET A 36 -10.43 8.36 -10.25
C MET A 36 -9.75 7.76 -11.47
N HIS A 37 -8.71 8.43 -11.94
CA HIS A 37 -7.82 7.92 -12.96
C HIS A 37 -6.69 7.12 -12.32
N ILE A 38 -6.19 6.14 -13.06
CA ILE A 38 -5.02 5.35 -12.70
C ILE A 38 -4.05 5.36 -13.87
N THR A 39 -2.77 5.48 -13.57
CA THR A 39 -1.68 5.25 -14.52
C THR A 39 -0.60 4.45 -13.83
N GLY A 40 -0.19 3.34 -14.42
CA GLY A 40 0.84 2.50 -13.83
C GLY A 40 1.45 1.54 -14.82
N THR A 41 2.62 1.01 -14.48
CA THR A 41 3.16 -0.17 -15.16
C THR A 41 2.35 -1.40 -14.77
N ILE A 42 2.23 -2.39 -15.64
CA ILE A 42 1.42 -3.59 -15.39
C ILE A 42 2.19 -4.88 -15.70
N GLN A 43 1.96 -5.93 -14.91
CA GLN A 43 2.49 -7.24 -15.24
C GLN A 43 1.72 -7.81 -16.44
N THR A 44 2.43 -8.21 -17.50
CA THR A 44 1.86 -8.78 -18.72
C THR A 44 1.02 -10.04 -18.47
N LYS A 45 1.27 -10.78 -17.39
CA LYS A 45 0.49 -11.95 -16.98
C LYS A 45 -0.86 -11.63 -16.33
N MET A 46 -1.14 -10.36 -16.01
CA MET A 46 -2.41 -9.96 -15.39
C MET A 46 -3.60 -10.24 -16.30
N ALA A 47 -4.66 -10.78 -15.71
CA ALA A 47 -5.92 -11.03 -16.38
C ALA A 47 -6.53 -9.73 -16.94
N GLY A 48 -7.09 -9.81 -18.14
CA GLY A 48 -7.71 -8.68 -18.83
C GLY A 48 -6.73 -7.73 -19.53
N TYR A 49 -5.41 -7.89 -19.38
CA TYR A 49 -4.45 -7.06 -20.11
C TYR A 49 -4.41 -7.41 -21.61
N ALA A 50 -4.31 -6.39 -22.46
CA ALA A 50 -4.43 -6.52 -23.91
C ALA A 50 -3.32 -7.41 -24.50
N LYS A 51 -3.68 -8.61 -24.97
CA LYS A 51 -2.73 -9.58 -25.55
C LYS A 51 -1.97 -9.00 -26.76
N GLY A 52 -2.64 -8.22 -27.62
CA GLY A 52 -2.03 -7.61 -28.81
C GLY A 52 -0.97 -6.53 -28.51
N VAL A 53 -0.91 -6.03 -27.28
CA VAL A 53 0.10 -5.04 -26.85
C VAL A 53 1.31 -5.71 -26.21
N LYS A 54 1.17 -6.96 -25.76
CA LYS A 54 2.28 -7.73 -25.19
C LYS A 54 3.37 -7.86 -26.23
N THR A 55 4.58 -7.54 -25.80
CA THR A 55 5.75 -7.49 -26.67
C THR A 55 6.91 -7.95 -25.83
N GLU A 56 7.71 -8.84 -26.40
CA GLU A 56 8.93 -9.35 -25.80
C GLU A 56 10.11 -8.73 -26.53
N LYS A 57 11.19 -8.50 -25.77
CA LYS A 57 12.44 -8.03 -26.34
C LYS A 57 13.13 -9.20 -27.03
N LYS A 58 13.49 -9.02 -28.29
CA LYS A 58 14.42 -9.87 -29.01
C LYS A 58 15.64 -9.04 -29.38
N VAL A 59 16.79 -9.68 -29.45
CA VAL A 59 18.03 -9.06 -29.94
C VAL A 59 18.39 -9.79 -31.21
N LYS A 60 18.45 -9.06 -32.33
CA LYS A 60 18.86 -9.59 -33.62
C LYS A 60 20.26 -9.07 -33.94
N THR A 61 21.07 -9.89 -34.59
CA THR A 61 22.36 -9.46 -35.12
C THR A 61 22.17 -9.20 -36.61
N VAL A 62 22.30 -7.94 -37.02
CA VAL A 62 22.24 -7.53 -38.42
C VAL A 62 23.60 -6.94 -38.76
N ASN A 63 24.28 -7.50 -39.77
CA ASN A 63 25.61 -7.04 -40.21
C ASN A 63 26.65 -6.92 -39.07
N GLY A 64 26.65 -7.88 -38.14
CA GLY A 64 27.55 -7.89 -36.97
C GLY A 64 27.15 -6.92 -35.84
N VAL A 65 26.13 -6.08 -36.04
CA VAL A 65 25.62 -5.15 -35.02
C VAL A 65 24.40 -5.76 -34.32
N LYS A 66 24.42 -5.74 -32.98
CA LYS A 66 23.27 -6.16 -32.16
C LYS A 66 22.21 -5.04 -32.12
N GLU A 67 21.05 -5.32 -32.68
CA GLU A 67 19.89 -4.43 -32.71
C GLU A 67 18.71 -4.97 -31.88
N LEU A 68 17.91 -4.05 -31.34
CA LEU A 68 16.71 -4.36 -30.57
C LEU A 68 15.54 -4.60 -31.53
N ASP A 69 14.82 -5.70 -31.33
CA ASP A 69 13.55 -5.98 -32.00
C ASP A 69 12.44 -6.15 -30.96
N PRO A 70 11.45 -5.23 -30.90
CA PRO A 70 11.34 -4.01 -31.71
C PRO A 70 12.37 -2.93 -31.35
N PRO A 71 12.64 -1.94 -32.25
CA PRO A 71 13.58 -0.87 -31.97
C PRO A 71 13.11 0.04 -30.82
N SER A 72 14.05 0.68 -30.13
CA SER A 72 13.73 1.66 -29.10
C SER A 72 12.87 2.80 -29.66
N GLY A 73 11.89 3.26 -28.89
CA GLY A 73 10.85 4.18 -29.33
C GLY A 73 9.61 3.51 -29.93
N THR A 74 9.61 2.19 -30.17
CA THR A 74 8.41 1.48 -30.66
C THR A 74 7.26 1.59 -29.67
N ILE A 75 6.06 1.89 -30.17
CA ILE A 75 4.84 2.07 -29.38
C ILE A 75 3.76 1.12 -29.87
N LYS A 76 3.06 0.46 -28.95
CA LYS A 76 1.79 -0.22 -29.21
C LYS A 76 0.74 0.28 -28.24
N LEU A 77 -0.43 0.66 -28.77
CA LEU A 77 -1.57 1.09 -27.96
C LEU A 77 -2.76 0.20 -28.27
N ALA A 78 -3.51 -0.18 -27.24
CA ALA A 78 -4.82 -0.79 -27.39
C ALA A 78 -5.81 -0.12 -26.45
N LYS A 79 -7.02 0.13 -26.96
CA LYS A 79 -8.13 0.64 -26.16
C LYS A 79 -9.01 -0.52 -25.75
N ASN A 80 -9.60 -0.44 -24.56
CA ASN A 80 -10.66 -1.36 -24.19
C ASN A 80 -11.91 -1.03 -25.02
N LYS A 81 -12.55 -2.06 -25.59
CA LYS A 81 -13.74 -1.92 -26.44
C LYS A 81 -14.95 -1.38 -25.69
N GLN A 82 -15.16 -1.82 -24.44
CA GLN A 82 -16.28 -1.41 -23.61
C GLN A 82 -16.00 -0.11 -22.86
N PHE A 83 -14.74 0.11 -22.48
CA PHE A 83 -14.33 1.29 -21.72
C PHE A 83 -13.21 2.04 -22.46
N PRO A 84 -13.52 2.87 -23.46
CA PRO A 84 -12.53 3.56 -24.29
C PRO A 84 -11.59 4.49 -23.51
N GLN A 85 -11.91 4.82 -22.26
CA GLN A 85 -11.05 5.58 -21.36
C GLN A 85 -9.83 4.77 -20.89
N ILE A 86 -9.93 3.44 -20.85
CA ILE A 86 -8.83 2.54 -20.48
C ILE A 86 -7.98 2.24 -21.72
N THR A 87 -6.70 2.51 -21.58
CA THR A 87 -5.67 2.29 -22.59
C THR A 87 -4.59 1.38 -22.04
N ALA A 88 -4.33 0.29 -22.74
CA ALA A 88 -3.11 -0.50 -22.57
C ALA A 88 -2.04 0.06 -23.52
N ALA A 89 -0.82 0.23 -23.02
CA ALA A 89 0.29 0.75 -23.79
C ALA A 89 1.54 -0.13 -23.60
N MET A 90 2.32 -0.27 -24.66
CA MET A 90 3.69 -0.77 -24.60
C MET A 90 4.57 0.29 -25.22
N TRP A 91 5.61 0.68 -24.50
CA TRP A 91 6.67 1.55 -25.01
C TRP A 91 8.01 0.82 -24.90
N MET A 92 8.73 0.75 -26.01
CA MET A 92 10.02 0.08 -26.08
C MET A 92 11.13 1.06 -25.74
N ASP A 93 11.76 0.89 -24.58
CA ASP A 93 12.99 1.60 -24.23
C ASP A 93 14.20 0.66 -24.47
N ARG A 94 15.02 0.37 -23.45
CA ARG A 94 15.95 -0.77 -23.46
C ARG A 94 15.23 -2.10 -23.32
N ASN A 95 14.10 -2.10 -22.60
CA ASN A 95 13.21 -3.22 -22.37
C ASN A 95 11.76 -2.74 -22.60
N PRO A 96 10.83 -3.63 -22.96
CA PRO A 96 9.43 -3.26 -23.17
C PRO A 96 8.79 -2.88 -21.84
N VAL A 97 8.21 -1.67 -21.80
CA VAL A 97 7.46 -1.16 -20.65
C VAL A 97 5.98 -1.28 -20.95
N HIS A 98 5.30 -2.20 -20.27
CA HIS A 98 3.85 -2.38 -20.37
C HIS A 98 3.14 -1.53 -19.33
N MET A 99 2.13 -0.78 -19.76
CA MET A 99 1.43 0.19 -18.94
C MET A 99 -0.08 0.09 -19.14
N LEU A 100 -0.81 0.47 -18.10
CA LEU A 100 -2.25 0.63 -18.11
C LEU A 100 -2.58 2.02 -17.61
N SER A 101 -3.39 2.75 -18.35
CA SER A 101 -3.87 4.07 -17.96
C SER A 101 -5.36 4.21 -18.20
N SER A 102 -6.06 4.89 -17.29
CA SER A 102 -7.42 5.39 -17.50
C SER A 102 -7.35 6.91 -17.55
N GLY A 103 -7.76 7.51 -18.68
CA GLY A 103 -7.70 8.96 -18.88
C GLY A 103 -6.35 9.53 -19.31
N GLY A 104 -5.28 8.73 -19.33
CA GLY A 104 -3.98 9.17 -19.83
C GLY A 104 -4.00 9.51 -21.33
N SER A 105 -3.35 10.62 -21.69
CA SER A 105 -3.24 11.05 -23.08
C SER A 105 -2.36 10.10 -23.88
N ARG A 106 -2.75 9.92 -25.14
CA ARG A 106 -2.11 9.03 -26.13
C ARG A 106 -1.26 9.80 -27.13
N LYS A 107 -1.23 11.13 -27.00
CA LYS A 107 -0.45 11.99 -27.87
C LYS A 107 1.03 11.61 -27.74
N LEU A 108 1.71 11.60 -28.87
CA LEU A 108 3.15 11.36 -28.89
C LEU A 108 3.84 12.65 -28.46
N VAL A 109 4.74 12.51 -27.50
CA VAL A 109 5.53 13.61 -26.96
C VAL A 109 7.00 13.21 -27.07
N PRO A 110 7.88 14.15 -27.48
CA PRO A 110 9.32 13.90 -27.46
C PRO A 110 9.82 13.75 -26.02
N ILE A 111 10.61 12.71 -25.77
CA ILE A 111 11.32 12.48 -24.52
C ILE A 111 12.81 12.31 -24.83
N ASN A 112 13.64 13.10 -24.16
CA ASN A 112 15.09 13.00 -24.28
C ASN A 112 15.60 11.82 -23.45
N ARG A 113 16.35 10.92 -24.08
CA ARG A 113 16.94 9.75 -23.45
C ARG A 113 18.42 9.65 -23.78
N ARG A 114 19.21 9.23 -22.79
CA ARG A 114 20.63 8.97 -22.99
C ARG A 114 20.83 7.52 -23.43
N ILE A 115 21.16 7.31 -24.70
CA ILE A 115 21.41 6.01 -25.31
C ILE A 115 22.90 5.95 -25.67
N ARG A 116 23.62 4.97 -25.11
CA ARG A 116 25.06 4.77 -25.34
C ARG A 116 25.93 6.03 -25.11
N GLY A 117 25.50 6.92 -24.21
CA GLY A 117 26.25 8.14 -23.86
C GLY A 117 25.76 9.40 -24.57
N GLU A 118 25.06 9.25 -25.70
CA GLU A 118 24.49 10.35 -26.49
C GLU A 118 23.03 10.63 -26.12
N MET A 119 22.61 11.88 -26.28
CA MET A 119 21.23 12.30 -26.03
C MET A 119 20.41 12.17 -27.30
N GLN A 120 19.44 11.26 -27.28
CA GLN A 120 18.54 11.00 -28.40
C GLN A 120 17.10 11.37 -28.01
N THR A 121 16.38 11.99 -28.94
CA THR A 121 14.97 12.33 -28.76
C THR A 121 14.11 11.16 -29.26
N LEU A 122 13.41 10.48 -28.35
CA LEU A 122 12.48 9.41 -28.69
C LEU A 122 11.03 9.89 -28.55
N GLN A 123 10.16 9.37 -29.40
CA GLN A 123 8.73 9.55 -29.22
C GLN A 123 8.21 8.59 -28.15
N ALA A 124 7.39 9.11 -27.23
CA ALA A 124 6.70 8.31 -26.25
C ALA A 124 5.26 8.82 -26.06
N PRO A 125 4.31 7.95 -25.71
CA PRO A 125 2.96 8.40 -25.35
C PRO A 125 3.01 9.29 -24.11
N GLU A 126 2.18 10.33 -24.07
CA GLU A 126 2.10 11.28 -22.97
C GLU A 126 1.86 10.60 -21.61
N LEU A 127 1.07 9.53 -21.56
CA LEU A 127 0.88 8.71 -20.35
C LEU A 127 2.20 8.16 -19.76
N VAL A 128 3.22 7.92 -20.59
CA VAL A 128 4.55 7.45 -20.14
C VAL A 128 5.31 8.58 -19.48
N ARG A 129 5.22 9.80 -20.05
CA ARG A 129 5.81 11.00 -19.47
C ARG A 129 5.15 11.34 -18.13
N ASP A 130 3.83 11.30 -18.09
CA ASP A 130 3.06 11.60 -16.88
C ASP A 130 3.32 10.57 -15.78
N TYR A 131 3.44 9.28 -16.14
CA TYR A 131 3.91 8.26 -15.20
C TYR A 131 5.27 8.64 -14.64
N HIS A 132 6.30 8.87 -15.46
CA HIS A 132 7.63 9.22 -14.96
C HIS A 132 7.65 10.49 -14.09
N ARG A 133 6.82 11.49 -14.41
CA ARG A 133 6.74 12.75 -13.65
C ARG A 133 6.23 12.55 -12.23
N TYR A 134 5.27 11.65 -12.06
CA TYR A 134 4.57 11.45 -10.78
C TYR A 134 4.99 10.17 -10.05
N THR A 135 5.70 9.26 -10.72
CA THR A 135 6.39 8.15 -10.07
C THR A 135 7.52 8.66 -9.20
N GLY A 136 7.61 8.15 -7.97
CA GLY A 136 8.64 8.54 -7.02
C GLY A 136 8.16 9.51 -5.95
N GLY A 137 6.91 9.98 -5.97
CA GLY A 137 6.38 10.80 -4.87
C GLY A 137 6.50 10.11 -3.50
N VAL A 138 6.21 8.80 -3.45
CA VAL A 138 6.36 7.97 -2.24
C VAL A 138 7.85 7.78 -1.89
N ASP A 139 8.69 7.49 -2.87
CA ASP A 139 10.12 7.26 -2.65
C ASP A 139 10.84 8.53 -2.18
N VAL A 140 10.49 9.70 -2.73
CA VAL A 140 11.01 11.00 -2.31
C VAL A 140 10.56 11.33 -0.89
N TYR A 141 9.29 11.03 -0.56
CA TYR A 141 8.79 11.20 0.80
C TYR A 141 9.54 10.28 1.79
N ASP A 142 9.69 9.00 1.45
CA ASP A 142 10.41 8.04 2.30
C ASP A 142 11.90 8.38 2.40
N GLN A 143 12.51 8.87 1.33
CA GLN A 143 13.87 9.39 1.34
C GLN A 143 14.01 10.59 2.26
N LEU A 144 13.05 11.54 2.24
CA LEU A 144 13.05 12.69 3.14
C LEU A 144 12.87 12.25 4.60
N ARG A 145 12.06 11.21 4.84
CA ARG A 145 11.84 10.60 6.16
C ARG A 145 13.09 9.89 6.68
N MET A 146 13.73 9.06 5.87
CA MET A 146 14.89 8.23 6.23
C MET A 146 16.24 8.97 6.10
N GLN A 147 16.22 10.30 6.08
CA GLN A 147 17.41 11.15 6.01
C GLN A 147 18.07 11.35 7.38
N ARG A 148 19.04 12.29 7.45
CA ARG A 148 19.84 12.63 8.64
C ARG A 148 19.04 12.93 9.91
N TYR A 149 17.77 13.32 9.79
CA TYR A 149 16.92 13.74 10.91
C TYR A 149 15.87 12.69 11.31
N SER A 150 15.99 11.44 10.81
CA SER A 150 15.10 10.35 11.24
C SER A 150 15.36 9.98 12.70
N VAL A 151 14.32 10.10 13.53
CA VAL A 151 14.33 9.63 14.92
C VAL A 151 14.35 8.10 14.94
N GLN A 152 13.64 7.45 14.01
CA GLN A 152 13.62 5.99 13.88
C GLN A 152 15.02 5.41 13.61
N LEU A 153 15.84 6.06 12.79
CA LEU A 153 17.20 5.62 12.49
C LEU A 153 18.18 5.98 13.61
N SER A 154 17.96 7.10 14.29
CA SER A 154 18.80 7.56 15.42
C SER A 154 18.71 6.63 16.62
N TYR A 155 17.52 6.08 16.93
CA TYR A 155 17.29 5.22 18.09
C TYR A 155 16.99 3.77 17.69
N LYS A 156 18.01 2.92 17.71
CA LYS A 156 17.86 1.48 17.47
C LYS A 156 17.28 0.79 18.71
N THR A 157 16.02 0.40 18.65
CA THR A 157 15.35 -0.35 19.73
C THR A 157 15.26 -1.84 19.40
N CYS A 158 15.52 -2.72 20.37
CA CYS A 158 15.35 -4.18 20.19
C CYS A 158 13.88 -4.61 20.03
N LYS A 159 12.93 -3.77 20.45
CA LYS A 159 11.49 -4.07 20.40
C LYS A 159 10.83 -3.39 19.19
N TYR A 160 10.26 -4.18 18.29
CA TYR A 160 9.74 -3.69 17.00
C TYR A 160 8.67 -2.58 17.13
N TYR A 161 7.82 -2.66 18.16
CA TYR A 161 6.73 -1.69 18.35
C TYR A 161 7.26 -0.29 18.70
N LYS A 162 8.42 -0.19 19.38
CA LYS A 162 9.05 1.11 19.67
C LYS A 162 9.55 1.75 18.38
N ALA A 163 10.23 0.98 17.53
CA ALA A 163 10.65 1.44 16.21
C ALA A 163 9.47 1.85 15.32
N LEU A 164 8.32 1.18 15.43
CA LEU A 164 7.10 1.54 14.71
C LEU A 164 6.54 2.89 15.17
N ILE A 165 6.47 3.15 16.48
CA ILE A 165 6.04 4.45 17.01
C ILE A 165 6.99 5.56 16.55
N LEU A 166 8.31 5.35 16.61
CA LEU A 166 9.28 6.33 16.12
C LEU A 166 9.12 6.59 14.61
N GLY A 167 8.80 5.56 13.83
CA GLY A 167 8.49 5.72 12.41
C GLY A 167 7.24 6.57 12.14
N LEU A 168 6.21 6.47 13.00
CA LEU A 168 5.02 7.32 12.93
C LEU A 168 5.33 8.78 13.29
N VAL A 169 6.18 9.00 14.30
CA VAL A 169 6.67 10.34 14.65
C VAL A 169 7.44 10.95 13.46
N ASP A 170 8.35 10.19 12.83
CA ASP A 170 9.06 10.64 11.62
C ASP A 170 8.11 11.00 10.48
N MET A 171 7.03 10.22 10.27
CA MET A 171 6.00 10.54 9.28
C MET A 171 5.27 11.85 9.60
N ALA A 172 4.92 12.08 10.87
CA ALA A 172 4.27 13.30 11.31
C ALA A 172 5.18 14.53 11.13
N LEU A 173 6.46 14.40 11.49
CA LEU A 173 7.47 15.45 11.36
C LEU A 173 7.67 15.88 9.89
N VAL A 174 7.81 14.91 8.97
CA VAL A 174 7.92 15.22 7.54
C VAL A 174 6.65 15.87 7.00
N SER A 175 5.48 15.40 7.43
CA SER A 175 4.20 16.00 7.03
C SER A 175 4.08 17.45 7.53
N ALA A 176 4.46 17.70 8.79
CA ALA A 176 4.51 19.05 9.36
C ALA A 176 5.48 19.95 8.60
N PHE A 177 6.67 19.45 8.25
CA PHE A 177 7.64 20.19 7.44
C PHE A 177 7.08 20.57 6.06
N ILE A 178 6.39 19.65 5.38
CA ILE A 178 5.77 19.92 4.06
C ILE A 178 4.73 21.04 4.18
N VAL A 179 3.86 20.98 5.19
CA VAL A 179 2.83 22.00 5.44
C VAL A 179 3.46 23.34 5.80
N PHE A 180 4.45 23.35 6.70
CA PHE A 180 5.16 24.57 7.10
C PHE A 180 5.84 25.25 5.91
N ARG A 181 6.53 24.46 5.07
CA ARG A 181 7.17 24.95 3.85
C ARG A 181 6.16 25.49 2.84
N HIS A 182 4.99 24.85 2.73
CA HIS A 182 3.90 25.35 1.88
C HIS A 182 3.36 26.68 2.40
N ASN A 183 3.10 26.80 3.71
CA ASN A 183 2.62 28.02 4.34
C ASN A 183 3.57 29.21 4.11
N LYS A 184 4.87 29.01 4.35
CA LYS A 184 5.90 30.04 4.09
C LYS A 184 5.92 30.48 2.62
N LYS A 185 5.79 29.54 1.68
CA LYS A 185 5.73 29.85 0.25
C LYS A 185 4.48 30.66 -0.12
N VAL A 186 3.32 30.34 0.45
CA VAL A 186 2.07 31.10 0.22
C VAL A 186 2.19 32.52 0.77
N ASN A 187 2.89 32.71 1.87
CA ASN A 187 3.13 34.02 2.48
C ASN A 187 4.29 34.80 1.83
N GLY A 188 4.86 34.30 0.73
CA GLY A 188 5.97 34.95 0.01
C GLY A 188 7.32 34.87 0.73
N GLU A 189 7.42 34.11 1.80
CA GLU A 189 8.66 33.93 2.56
C GLU A 189 9.57 32.87 1.95
N ARG A 190 10.88 32.98 2.23
CA ARG A 190 11.84 31.97 1.78
C ARG A 190 11.54 30.63 2.49
N PRO A 191 11.43 29.51 1.76
CA PRO A 191 11.19 28.22 2.39
C PRO A 191 12.41 27.83 3.25
N PRO A 192 12.19 27.41 4.51
CA PRO A 192 13.28 27.02 5.41
C PRO A 192 14.00 25.78 4.89
N LYS A 193 15.28 25.65 5.25
CA LYS A 193 15.99 24.38 5.08
C LYS A 193 15.49 23.35 6.09
N HIS A 194 15.78 22.09 5.82
CA HIS A 194 15.28 20.98 6.63
C HIS A 194 15.74 21.08 8.10
N TYR A 195 17.01 21.42 8.34
CA TYR A 195 17.55 21.55 9.70
C TYR A 195 16.97 22.74 10.47
N GLU A 196 16.77 23.89 9.80
CA GLU A 196 16.24 25.12 10.42
C GLU A 196 14.83 24.87 10.98
N PHE A 197 14.02 24.09 10.25
CA PHE A 197 12.71 23.67 10.72
C PHE A 197 12.81 22.76 11.96
N PHE A 198 13.71 21.78 11.93
CA PHE A 198 13.87 20.84 13.04
C PHE A 198 14.42 21.49 14.30
N GLU A 199 15.37 22.42 14.16
CA GLU A 199 15.92 23.20 15.26
C GLU A 199 14.83 24.02 15.95
N ALA A 200 14.08 24.82 15.19
CA ALA A 200 12.96 25.60 15.72
C ALA A 200 11.87 24.72 16.36
N LEU A 201 11.58 23.55 15.76
CA LEU A 201 10.59 22.63 16.31
C LEU A 201 11.08 22.01 17.63
N MET A 202 12.36 21.63 17.74
CA MET A 202 12.92 21.08 18.96
C MET A 202 12.93 22.11 20.09
N GLU A 203 13.30 23.35 19.80
CA GLU A 203 13.24 24.47 20.77
C GLU A 203 11.80 24.66 21.29
N GLN A 204 10.82 24.67 20.39
CA GLN A 204 9.41 24.78 20.76
C GLN A 204 8.95 23.62 21.64
N LEU A 205 9.32 22.38 21.30
CA LEU A 205 8.94 21.19 22.07
C LEU A 205 9.58 21.14 23.45
N ILE A 206 10.81 21.65 23.60
CA ILE A 206 11.51 21.73 24.89
C ILE A 206 10.93 22.85 25.76
N ALA A 207 10.49 23.95 25.16
CA ALA A 207 9.89 25.09 25.86
C ALA A 207 8.45 24.85 26.36
N VAL A 208 7.82 23.72 26.02
CA VAL A 208 6.48 23.38 26.50
C VAL A 208 6.52 23.08 28.00
N ASP A 209 5.86 23.93 28.79
CA ASP A 209 5.62 23.70 30.21
C ASP A 209 4.34 22.85 30.45
N ALA A 210 4.11 22.46 31.69
CA ALA A 210 2.99 21.59 32.06
C ALA A 210 1.63 22.21 31.70
N GLU A 211 1.47 23.52 31.93
CA GLU A 211 0.23 24.24 31.62
C GLU A 211 -0.04 24.30 30.11
N THR A 212 1.00 24.56 29.31
CA THR A 212 0.90 24.55 27.84
C THR A 212 0.61 23.15 27.32
N PHE A 213 1.21 22.10 27.91
CA PHE A 213 0.93 20.73 27.53
C PHE A 213 -0.54 20.36 27.77
N GLU A 214 -1.08 20.67 28.96
CA GLU A 214 -2.49 20.43 29.27
C GLU A 214 -3.43 21.20 28.34
N SER A 215 -3.06 22.42 27.95
CA SER A 215 -3.82 23.21 26.98
C SER A 215 -3.83 22.54 25.60
N ILE A 216 -2.67 22.09 25.12
CA ILE A 216 -2.54 21.35 23.85
C ILE A 216 -3.36 20.05 23.90
N GLU A 217 -3.27 19.30 25.00
CA GLU A 217 -4.04 18.07 25.18
C GLU A 217 -5.54 18.33 25.13
N ARG A 218 -6.03 19.34 25.87
CA ARG A 218 -7.44 19.75 25.84
C ARG A 218 -7.92 20.12 24.44
N VAL A 219 -7.13 20.88 23.67
CA VAL A 219 -7.49 21.30 22.31
C VAL A 219 -7.43 20.13 21.31
N THR A 220 -6.50 19.19 21.50
CA THR A 220 -6.29 18.10 20.53
C THR A 220 -7.15 16.85 20.77
N CYS A 221 -7.75 16.71 21.95
CA CYS A 221 -8.51 15.53 22.36
C CYS A 221 -9.96 15.43 21.86
N ALA A 222 -10.59 16.51 21.35
CA ALA A 222 -12.05 16.48 21.19
C ALA A 222 -12.65 16.91 19.82
N GLU A 223 -12.16 17.92 19.08
CA GLU A 223 -13.05 18.54 18.07
C GLU A 223 -12.57 18.60 16.61
N ASP A 224 -11.26 18.56 16.30
CA ASP A 224 -10.81 18.92 14.93
C ASP A 224 -10.15 17.82 14.09
N ARG A 225 -10.31 16.53 14.45
CA ARG A 225 -9.75 15.43 13.63
C ARG A 225 -10.81 14.43 13.17
N THR A 226 -11.05 14.52 11.86
CA THR A 226 -11.58 13.52 10.92
C THR A 226 -13.06 13.64 10.54
N VAL A 227 -13.28 13.80 9.22
CA VAL A 227 -14.50 13.36 8.53
C VAL A 227 -14.92 12.01 9.13
N ALA A 228 -16.17 11.93 9.57
CA ALA A 228 -16.74 10.75 10.22
C ALA A 228 -16.29 9.45 9.54
N SER A 229 -15.52 8.64 10.27
CA SER A 229 -15.26 7.26 9.89
C SER A 229 -16.60 6.51 9.99
N PRO A 230 -17.07 5.81 8.95
CA PRO A 230 -18.37 5.15 8.97
C PRO A 230 -18.26 3.82 9.73
N ALA A 231 -17.97 3.88 11.03
CA ALA A 231 -17.98 2.73 11.93
C ALA A 231 -17.89 3.17 13.40
N ARG A 232 -18.89 3.92 13.87
CA ARG A 232 -19.36 3.82 15.25
C ARG A 232 -20.67 4.57 15.38
N SER A 233 -21.77 3.83 15.38
CA SER A 233 -23.02 4.30 15.95
C SER A 233 -22.77 4.69 17.40
N THR A 234 -22.82 5.99 17.66
CA THR A 234 -22.72 6.60 18.99
C THR A 234 -24.01 6.32 19.76
N THR A 235 -23.97 5.36 20.68
CA THR A 235 -24.93 5.34 21.78
C THR A 235 -24.34 6.19 22.89
N SER A 236 -25.02 7.30 23.20
CA SER A 236 -24.76 8.18 24.32
C SER A 236 -24.59 7.40 25.62
N ARG A 237 -23.48 7.60 26.34
CA ARG A 237 -23.37 7.23 27.75
C ARG A 237 -23.07 8.48 28.55
N GLN A 238 -24.09 8.89 29.31
CA GLN A 238 -23.99 9.77 30.44
C GLN A 238 -23.18 9.09 31.57
N ASP A 239 -22.66 9.94 32.45
CA ASP A 239 -21.90 9.63 33.66
C ASP A 239 -22.41 8.42 34.46
N GLY A 240 -21.47 7.61 34.95
CA GLY A 240 -21.75 6.62 35.99
C GLY A 240 -20.84 5.39 35.96
N GLN A 241 -19.98 5.31 36.98
CA GLN A 241 -19.36 4.11 37.59
C GLN A 241 -18.80 2.97 36.72
N CYS A 242 -17.52 2.67 36.99
CA CYS A 242 -16.78 1.53 36.51
C CYS A 242 -17.40 0.20 36.99
N THR A 243 -17.91 -0.60 36.06
CA THR A 243 -18.07 -2.05 36.23
C THR A 243 -17.61 -2.74 34.96
N ASP A 244 -16.72 -3.73 35.12
CA ASP A 244 -16.13 -4.58 34.08
C ASP A 244 -17.14 -4.99 33.01
N ALA A 245 -16.94 -4.52 31.78
CA ALA A 245 -17.66 -5.02 30.62
C ALA A 245 -16.97 -6.33 30.16
N GLN A 246 -17.62 -7.46 30.43
CA GLN A 246 -17.23 -8.75 29.88
C GLN A 246 -17.09 -8.66 28.35
N ILE A 247 -15.91 -9.03 27.86
CA ILE A 247 -15.64 -9.26 26.45
C ILE A 247 -16.39 -10.53 26.06
N ASP A 248 -17.23 -10.47 25.03
CA ASP A 248 -17.87 -11.65 24.44
C ASP A 248 -16.80 -12.59 23.87
N GLU A 249 -16.47 -13.67 24.61
CA GLU A 249 -15.49 -14.70 24.25
C GLU A 249 -16.05 -15.73 23.23
N GLY A 250 -17.06 -15.39 22.46
CA GLY A 250 -17.72 -16.28 21.50
C GLY A 250 -16.99 -16.45 20.17
N HIS A 251 -15.76 -16.96 20.15
CA HIS A 251 -15.09 -17.37 18.90
C HIS A 251 -15.27 -18.86 18.62
N THR A 252 -16.34 -19.25 17.91
CA THR A 252 -16.59 -20.65 17.56
C THR A 252 -15.66 -21.11 16.42
N LEU A 253 -14.81 -22.08 16.73
CA LEU A 253 -13.92 -22.74 15.78
C LEU A 253 -14.70 -23.65 14.82
N ALA A 254 -14.56 -23.47 13.51
CA ALA A 254 -15.19 -24.29 12.48
C ALA A 254 -14.15 -25.05 11.65
N GLU A 255 -14.36 -26.34 11.40
CA GLU A 255 -13.44 -27.12 10.54
C GLU A 255 -13.43 -26.56 9.11
N ASN A 256 -12.26 -26.54 8.47
CA ASN A 256 -12.14 -26.10 7.08
C ASN A 256 -12.85 -27.09 6.13
N PRO A 257 -13.88 -26.67 5.38
CA PRO A 257 -14.63 -27.57 4.50
C PRO A 257 -13.92 -27.89 3.18
N ASP A 258 -12.79 -27.22 2.86
CA ASP A 258 -12.09 -27.42 1.58
C ASP A 258 -11.45 -28.82 1.48
N THR A 259 -11.95 -29.67 0.58
CA THR A 259 -11.31 -30.92 0.12
C THR A 259 -10.57 -30.72 -1.21
N ALA A 260 -9.65 -31.62 -1.51
CA ALA A 260 -9.03 -31.76 -2.83
C ALA A 260 -8.98 -33.23 -3.23
N ASP A 261 -9.35 -33.49 -4.48
CA ASP A 261 -9.23 -34.80 -5.10
C ASP A 261 -7.77 -35.15 -5.35
N THR A 262 -7.36 -36.31 -4.86
CA THR A 262 -6.08 -36.93 -5.20
C THR A 262 -6.32 -38.33 -5.73
N VAL A 263 -5.31 -38.91 -6.40
CA VAL A 263 -5.37 -40.25 -7.02
C VAL A 263 -5.68 -41.39 -6.01
N GLN A 264 -5.62 -41.09 -4.71
CA GLN A 264 -5.95 -42.00 -3.59
C GLN A 264 -7.26 -41.62 -2.85
N GLY A 265 -8.11 -40.76 -3.43
CA GLY A 265 -9.36 -40.27 -2.85
C GLY A 265 -9.35 -38.79 -2.42
N GLU A 266 -10.50 -38.31 -1.94
CA GLU A 266 -10.69 -36.96 -1.41
C GLU A 266 -9.88 -36.76 -0.12
N LYS A 267 -8.99 -35.76 -0.09
CA LYS A 267 -8.23 -35.37 1.11
C LYS A 267 -8.54 -33.93 1.51
N LYS A 268 -8.79 -33.70 2.80
CA LYS A 268 -8.99 -32.34 3.36
C LYS A 268 -7.74 -31.48 3.16
N ARG A 269 -7.89 -30.24 2.66
CA ARG A 269 -6.77 -29.31 2.42
C ARG A 269 -6.22 -28.74 3.72
N GLN A 270 -4.97 -29.07 4.02
CA GLN A 270 -4.20 -28.43 5.09
C GLN A 270 -3.58 -27.13 4.57
N ARG A 271 -3.77 -26.01 5.29
CA ARG A 271 -3.11 -24.74 4.97
C ARG A 271 -1.95 -24.49 5.92
N THR A 272 -0.83 -24.02 5.39
CA THR A 272 0.30 -23.57 6.21
C THR A 272 -0.08 -22.28 6.92
N CYS A 273 0.22 -22.21 8.22
CA CYS A 273 0.05 -20.97 8.97
C CYS A 273 0.97 -19.88 8.38
N LYS A 274 0.38 -18.76 7.95
CA LYS A 274 1.12 -17.68 7.27
C LYS A 274 2.10 -16.96 8.21
N VAL A 275 1.76 -16.89 9.50
CA VAL A 275 2.65 -16.39 10.57
C VAL A 275 3.86 -17.29 10.74
N CYS A 276 3.64 -18.60 10.92
CA CYS A 276 4.74 -19.55 11.07
C CYS A 276 5.60 -19.68 9.80
N ALA A 277 5.00 -19.50 8.62
CA ALA A 277 5.72 -19.46 7.34
C ALA A 277 6.65 -18.24 7.24
N LEU A 278 6.21 -17.08 7.71
CA LEU A 278 7.01 -15.85 7.73
C LEU A 278 8.11 -15.90 8.80
N LEU A 279 7.82 -16.43 9.98
CA LEU A 279 8.76 -16.55 11.10
C LEU A 279 9.74 -17.73 10.98
N LYS A 280 9.64 -18.55 9.92
CA LYS A 280 10.49 -19.72 9.65
C LYS A 280 10.64 -20.70 10.83
N SER A 281 9.65 -20.80 11.72
CA SER A 281 9.68 -21.71 12.87
C SER A 281 9.72 -23.18 12.39
N LYS A 282 10.63 -24.00 12.95
CA LYS A 282 10.69 -25.45 12.71
C LYS A 282 10.24 -26.21 13.96
N PRO A 283 9.36 -27.22 13.85
CA PRO A 283 8.64 -27.64 12.63
C PRO A 283 7.53 -26.65 12.23
N ARG A 284 7.17 -26.66 10.94
CA ARG A 284 6.08 -25.83 10.43
C ARG A 284 4.74 -26.36 10.96
N LYS A 285 3.93 -25.48 11.54
CA LYS A 285 2.58 -25.82 12.02
C LYS A 285 1.56 -25.61 10.90
N TYR A 286 0.70 -26.61 10.69
CA TYR A 286 -0.42 -26.59 9.74
C TYR A 286 -1.73 -26.42 10.51
N THR A 287 -2.66 -25.64 9.98
CA THR A 287 -3.94 -25.37 10.65
C THR A 287 -5.06 -26.15 9.95
N LYS A 288 -5.86 -26.90 10.73
CA LYS A 288 -7.03 -27.68 10.26
C LYS A 288 -8.37 -26.95 10.42
N VAL A 289 -8.41 -25.89 11.22
CA VAL A 289 -9.63 -25.23 11.70
C VAL A 289 -9.55 -23.73 11.41
N LEU A 290 -10.67 -23.09 11.04
CA LEU A 290 -10.79 -21.68 10.72
C LEU A 290 -11.86 -21.03 11.61
N LEU A 291 -11.71 -19.75 11.91
CA LEU A 291 -12.77 -18.97 12.54
C LEU A 291 -13.74 -18.47 11.45
N SER A 292 -15.04 -18.69 11.67
CA SER A 292 -16.06 -18.19 10.76
C SER A 292 -15.99 -16.66 10.68
N GLY A 293 -15.79 -16.12 9.48
CA GLY A 293 -15.84 -14.68 9.23
C GLY A 293 -14.54 -13.88 9.39
N MET A 294 -13.43 -14.46 9.85
CA MET A 294 -12.15 -13.73 9.92
C MET A 294 -10.94 -14.68 9.83
N LEU A 295 -10.00 -14.39 8.92
CA LEU A 295 -8.68 -15.02 8.90
C LEU A 295 -7.88 -14.51 10.11
N VAL A 296 -8.04 -15.13 11.29
CA VAL A 296 -7.22 -14.81 12.46
C VAL A 296 -5.85 -15.48 12.33
N TRP A 297 -4.85 -14.64 12.55
CA TRP A 297 -3.43 -14.98 12.52
C TRP A 297 -3.07 -15.68 13.82
N CYS A 298 -2.19 -16.69 13.73
CA CYS A 298 -1.79 -17.53 14.85
C CYS A 298 -1.25 -16.71 16.00
N ASP A 299 -2.07 -16.50 17.03
CA ASP A 299 -1.59 -16.24 18.37
C ASP A 299 -1.53 -17.55 19.15
N SER A 300 -0.56 -17.58 20.05
CA SER A 300 -0.09 -18.72 20.80
C SER A 300 -1.23 -19.39 21.59
N VAL A 301 -1.73 -20.55 21.15
CA VAL A 301 -2.52 -21.46 22.01
C VAL A 301 -1.58 -22.08 23.05
N ARG A 302 -1.22 -21.29 24.06
CA ARG A 302 -0.51 -21.70 25.28
C ARG A 302 -0.87 -20.75 26.42
N THR A 303 -2.15 -20.69 26.75
CA THR A 303 -2.66 -20.22 28.06
C THR A 303 -4.15 -20.52 28.08
N LEU A 304 -4.51 -21.77 28.38
CA LEU A 304 -5.84 -22.22 28.83
C LEU A 304 -5.81 -23.75 29.04
N SER A 305 -4.76 -24.24 29.72
CA SER A 305 -4.65 -25.66 30.12
C SER A 305 -3.89 -25.80 31.44
N SER A 306 -4.03 -24.83 32.35
CA SER A 306 -3.40 -24.88 33.67
C SER A 306 -4.40 -24.74 34.83
N LEU A 307 -5.69 -24.95 34.58
CA LEU A 307 -6.71 -25.01 35.62
C LEU A 307 -7.71 -26.12 35.28
N LEU A 308 -7.37 -27.35 35.66
CA LEU A 308 -8.25 -28.36 36.27
C LEU A 308 -7.43 -29.63 36.57
N LEU A 309 -7.58 -30.09 37.81
CA LEU A 309 -6.83 -31.13 38.53
C LEU A 309 -7.13 -32.58 38.03
N PRO A 310 -6.40 -33.60 38.54
CA PRO A 310 -6.15 -34.87 37.86
C PRO A 310 -7.23 -35.92 38.14
N GLY A 311 -7.40 -36.85 37.21
CA GLY A 311 -8.26 -38.02 37.39
C GLY A 311 -8.02 -39.05 36.31
N ASP A 312 -7.34 -40.12 36.72
CA ASP A 312 -7.51 -41.53 36.33
C ASP A 312 -7.97 -41.87 34.90
N ALA A 313 -7.12 -42.61 34.18
CA ALA A 313 -7.40 -43.97 33.72
C ALA A 313 -6.51 -44.37 32.52
N GLU A 314 -5.58 -45.28 32.82
CA GLU A 314 -5.21 -46.48 32.08
C GLU A 314 -5.50 -46.65 30.57
N ALA A 315 -4.47 -47.25 29.93
CA ALA A 315 -4.53 -48.40 29.03
C ALA A 315 -4.61 -48.20 27.49
N ASN A 316 -3.48 -48.59 26.89
CA ASN A 316 -3.31 -49.57 25.80
C ASN A 316 -3.24 -49.12 24.31
N PHE A 317 -2.09 -49.53 23.72
CA PHE A 317 -1.74 -49.97 22.34
C PHE A 317 -2.92 -50.35 21.41
N SER A 318 -2.85 -50.40 20.08
CA SER A 318 -1.81 -50.37 19.04
C SER A 318 -2.48 -50.10 17.67
N VAL A 319 -1.67 -49.99 16.61
CA VAL A 319 -2.03 -50.10 15.18
C VAL A 319 -3.02 -51.23 14.89
#